data_AF-A0ABD2NGN0-F1
#
_entry.id   AF-A0ABD2NGN0-F1
#
_cell.length_a   1.000
_cell.length_b   1.000
_cell.length_c   1.000
_cell.angle_alpha   90.00
_cell.angle_beta   90.00
_cell.angle_gamma   90.00
#
_symmetry.space_group_name_H-M   'P 1'
#
loop_
_entity.id
_entity.type
_entity.pdbx_description
1 polymer ?
#
loop_
_entity_poly.entity_id
_entity_poly.type
_entity_poly.pdbx_seq_one_letter_code
_entity_poly.pdbx_strand_id
1 'polypeptide(L)'
;MSKWIEKAQPSERIAWQSDAFYNLDKKSADQQYSLKSQRKQINYLLGLGPNSKSVIKDSGQLFLARGHLAAKGDFFYGAQQKSTFHLVNAAPQWQSFNNGNWKFLEQSIRQMATTRNLDLEIYTGTHEILTMRNNNTESNVELFLFSSNGEVGLPVPLFFWKIVFDPKSSAGVAFVGTNNPYITSSKLDEMRICKDVSERINWISLNNKKLQRGFTYACSVMEFRKNVKFVPNLKVNNLLV
;
A
#
# COMPACT_ATOMS: atom_id res chain seq x y z
N MET A 1 -34.08 -25.84 20.38
CA MET A 1 -33.62 -24.46 20.64
C MET A 1 -32.13 -24.51 21.01
N SER A 2 -31.24 -24.39 20.03
CA SER A 2 -29.79 -24.36 20.26
C SER A 2 -29.37 -22.95 20.68
N LYS A 3 -29.04 -22.78 21.97
CA LYS A 3 -28.42 -21.56 22.50
C LYS A 3 -26.99 -21.48 21.98
N TRP A 4 -26.75 -20.64 20.97
CA TRP A 4 -25.40 -20.20 20.64
C TRP A 4 -24.93 -19.24 21.73
N ILE A 5 -23.84 -19.59 22.41
CA ILE A 5 -23.17 -18.74 23.39
C ILE A 5 -22.46 -17.65 22.60
N GLU A 6 -23.11 -16.51 22.44
CA GLU A 6 -22.50 -15.29 21.91
C GLU A 6 -21.69 -14.61 23.03
N LYS A 7 -20.64 -15.30 23.50
CA LYS A 7 -19.50 -14.58 24.07
C LYS A 7 -18.67 -14.17 22.88
N ALA A 8 -18.78 -12.90 22.48
CA ALA A 8 -17.81 -12.28 21.59
C ALA A 8 -16.41 -12.59 22.13
N GLN A 9 -15.73 -13.54 21.48
CA GLN A 9 -14.31 -13.78 21.73
C GLN A 9 -13.61 -12.44 21.52
N PRO A 10 -12.77 -11.97 22.45
CA PRO A 10 -11.91 -10.83 22.19
C PRO A 10 -11.23 -11.09 20.86
N SER A 11 -11.29 -10.15 19.91
CA SER A 11 -10.71 -10.36 18.60
C SER A 11 -9.19 -10.53 18.77
N GLU A 12 -8.74 -11.76 18.87
CA GLU A 12 -7.33 -12.07 18.98
C GLU A 12 -6.65 -11.48 17.74
N ARG A 13 -5.61 -10.69 17.95
CA ARG A 13 -4.93 -10.02 16.84
C ARG A 13 -4.31 -11.11 15.96
N ILE A 14 -4.79 -11.21 14.71
CA ILE A 14 -4.25 -12.16 13.75
C ILE A 14 -2.75 -11.86 13.55
N ALA A 15 -1.92 -12.86 13.81
CA ALA A 15 -0.48 -12.77 13.64
C ALA A 15 -0.10 -12.87 12.16
N TRP A 16 0.96 -12.16 11.76
CA TRP A 16 1.53 -12.25 10.42
C TRP A 16 2.32 -13.52 10.24
N GLN A 17 2.20 -14.14 9.07
CA GLN A 17 2.94 -15.34 8.69
C GLN A 17 3.99 -15.00 7.64
N SER A 18 5.24 -15.43 7.87
CA SER A 18 6.30 -15.35 6.86
C SER A 18 6.20 -16.56 5.95
N ASP A 19 6.04 -16.33 4.65
CA ASP A 19 5.96 -17.38 3.64
C ASP A 19 7.37 -17.85 3.22
N ALA A 20 7.48 -19.08 2.73
CA ALA A 20 8.73 -19.65 2.20
C ALA A 20 9.26 -18.95 0.92
N PHE A 21 8.57 -17.89 0.47
CA PHE A 21 8.93 -17.06 -0.67
C PHE A 21 10.17 -16.18 -0.41
N TYR A 22 10.41 -15.77 0.84
CA TYR A 22 11.44 -14.78 1.16
C TYR A 22 12.83 -15.42 1.35
N ASN A 23 13.78 -15.07 0.49
CA ASN A 23 15.20 -15.33 0.70
C ASN A 23 15.86 -14.12 1.36
N LEU A 24 15.97 -14.12 2.70
CA LEU A 24 16.53 -13.02 3.48
C LEU A 24 17.69 -13.47 4.38
N ASP A 25 18.59 -14.30 3.84
CA ASP A 25 19.76 -14.82 4.58
C ASP A 25 19.37 -15.42 5.95
N LYS A 26 18.37 -16.31 5.92
CA LYS A 26 17.75 -16.97 7.10
C LYS A 26 17.11 -16.01 8.12
N LYS A 27 17.01 -14.71 7.84
CA LYS A 27 16.30 -13.75 8.70
C LYS A 27 14.81 -13.78 8.41
N SER A 28 14.00 -13.57 9.44
CA SER A 28 12.55 -13.46 9.29
C SER A 28 12.18 -12.16 8.57
N ALA A 29 11.33 -12.27 7.54
CA ALA A 29 10.73 -11.14 6.85
C ALA A 29 9.90 -10.27 7.81
N ASP A 30 9.14 -10.91 8.70
CA ASP A 30 8.33 -10.24 9.71
C ASP A 30 9.16 -9.35 10.64
N GLN A 31 10.32 -9.86 11.08
CA GLN A 31 11.23 -9.12 11.97
C GLN A 31 11.80 -7.84 11.33
N GLN A 32 11.91 -7.79 10.00
CA GLN A 32 12.41 -6.60 9.28
C GLN A 32 11.47 -5.39 9.44
N TYR A 33 10.19 -5.64 9.73
CA TYR A 33 9.21 -4.60 10.04
C TYR A 33 9.25 -4.13 11.50
N SER A 34 10.15 -4.63 12.35
CA SER A 34 10.32 -4.02 13.68
C SER A 34 10.93 -2.62 13.57
N LEU A 35 10.53 -1.67 14.42
CA LEU A 35 11.07 -0.30 14.41
C LEU A 35 12.61 -0.29 14.49
N LYS A 36 13.19 -1.20 15.29
CA LYS A 36 14.64 -1.35 15.42
C LYS A 36 15.30 -1.77 14.11
N SER A 37 14.74 -2.77 13.41
CA SER A 37 15.30 -3.24 12.13
C SER A 37 15.16 -2.19 11.05
N GLN A 38 13.96 -1.61 10.90
CA GLN A 38 13.70 -0.54 9.95
C GLN A 38 14.65 0.64 10.14
N ARG A 39 14.82 1.10 11.39
CA ARG A 39 15.69 2.25 11.69
C ARG A 39 17.13 1.95 11.31
N LYS A 40 17.66 0.80 11.72
CA LYS A 40 19.02 0.40 11.39
C LYS A 40 19.23 0.36 9.87
N GLN A 41 18.31 -0.29 9.15
CA GLN A 41 18.43 -0.49 7.71
C GLN A 41 18.26 0.82 6.92
N ILE A 42 17.18 1.56 7.15
CA ILE A 42 16.89 2.80 6.42
C ILE A 42 17.94 3.87 6.73
N ASN A 43 18.40 3.98 7.98
CA ASN A 43 19.46 4.94 8.31
C ASN A 43 20.78 4.57 7.63
N TYR A 44 21.12 3.28 7.56
CA TYR A 44 22.30 2.81 6.83
C TYR A 44 22.23 3.22 5.35
N LEU A 45 21.11 2.94 4.67
CA LEU A 45 20.90 3.33 3.27
C LEU A 45 21.03 4.85 3.07
N LEU A 46 20.55 5.65 4.02
CA LEU A 46 20.54 7.11 3.91
C LEU A 46 21.81 7.79 4.43
N GLY A 47 22.83 7.05 4.87
CA GLY A 47 24.03 7.65 5.45
C GLY A 47 23.78 8.37 6.79
N LEU A 48 22.76 7.96 7.53
CA LEU A 48 22.40 8.51 8.84
C LEU A 48 23.00 7.65 9.97
N GLY A 49 23.16 8.26 11.15
CA GLY A 49 23.53 7.51 12.36
C GLY A 49 22.51 6.38 12.66
N PRO A 50 22.96 5.20 13.14
CA PRO A 50 22.12 3.99 13.22
C PRO A 50 20.89 4.14 14.12
N ASN A 51 20.92 5.06 15.09
CA ASN A 51 19.82 5.35 16.01
C ASN A 51 19.05 6.63 15.67
N SER A 52 19.33 7.27 14.52
CA SER A 52 18.60 8.46 14.08
C SER A 52 17.10 8.21 13.99
N LYS A 53 16.32 9.22 14.40
CA LYS A 53 14.85 9.22 14.40
C LYS A 53 14.28 10.23 13.39
N SER A 54 15.12 10.76 12.49
CA SER A 54 14.69 11.74 11.48
C SER A 54 13.69 11.15 10.49
N VAL A 55 13.87 9.88 10.14
CA VAL A 55 13.01 9.13 9.22
C VAL A 55 12.08 8.21 10.02
N ILE A 56 12.60 7.13 10.63
CA ILE A 56 11.79 6.19 11.43
C ILE A 56 11.64 6.71 12.88
N LYS A 57 10.44 7.18 13.23
CA LYS A 57 10.13 7.75 14.55
C LYS A 57 9.73 6.68 15.57
N ASP A 58 9.93 6.96 16.87
CA ASP A 58 9.51 6.05 17.96
C ASP A 58 7.99 6.04 18.18
N SER A 59 7.34 7.17 17.91
CA SER A 59 5.91 7.37 18.11
C SER A 59 5.28 8.03 16.87
N GLY A 60 3.96 7.90 16.76
CA GLY A 60 3.20 8.41 15.63
C GLY A 60 3.07 7.40 14.48
N GLN A 61 3.12 7.88 13.25
CA GLN A 61 2.81 7.10 12.04
C GLN A 61 3.95 7.08 11.01
N LEU A 62 5.16 7.51 11.39
CA LEU A 62 6.33 7.53 10.52
C LEU A 62 7.19 6.29 10.74
N PHE A 63 6.62 5.16 10.32
CA PHE A 63 7.27 3.85 10.21
C PHE A 63 6.58 3.06 9.09
N LEU A 64 7.22 2.00 8.60
CA LEU A 64 6.66 1.12 7.58
C LEU A 64 5.90 -0.03 8.24
N ALA A 65 4.62 -0.14 7.92
CA ALA A 65 3.76 -1.25 8.30
C ALA A 65 3.70 -2.29 7.16
N ARG A 66 3.13 -3.44 7.48
CA ARG A 66 2.76 -4.45 6.49
C ARG A 66 1.44 -4.01 5.86
N GLY A 67 1.53 -3.29 4.75
CA GLY A 67 0.37 -2.80 4.01
C GLY A 67 -0.23 -3.93 3.19
N HIS A 68 -1.49 -4.28 3.44
CA HIS A 68 -2.16 -5.36 2.73
C HIS A 68 -2.42 -4.99 1.26
N LEU A 69 -2.26 -5.96 0.35
CA LEU A 69 -2.67 -5.83 -1.05
C LEU A 69 -4.14 -6.24 -1.21
N ALA A 70 -4.49 -7.44 -0.74
CA ALA A 70 -5.88 -7.82 -0.47
C ALA A 70 -6.20 -7.49 1.00
N ALA A 71 -7.07 -6.49 1.22
CA ALA A 71 -7.33 -5.99 2.55
C ALA A 71 -8.24 -6.95 3.34
N LYS A 72 -7.94 -7.15 4.63
CA LYS A 72 -8.79 -7.95 5.54
C LYS A 72 -10.27 -7.56 5.44
N GLY A 73 -10.55 -6.24 5.36
CA GLY A 73 -11.91 -5.70 5.35
C GLY A 73 -12.72 -6.02 4.10
N ASP A 74 -12.09 -6.52 3.04
CA ASP A 74 -12.77 -6.92 1.80
C ASP A 74 -13.39 -8.33 1.92
N PHE A 75 -13.08 -9.07 3.00
CA PHE A 75 -13.52 -10.44 3.19
C PHE A 75 -14.51 -10.59 4.35
N PHE A 76 -15.56 -11.36 4.11
CA PHE A 76 -16.61 -11.63 5.10
C PHE A 76 -16.21 -12.76 6.08
N TYR A 77 -15.68 -13.87 5.55
CA TYR A 77 -15.39 -15.05 6.36
C TYR A 77 -14.07 -14.93 7.13
N GLY A 78 -14.06 -15.37 8.38
CA GLY A 78 -12.86 -15.33 9.23
C GLY A 78 -11.66 -16.08 8.64
N ALA A 79 -11.88 -17.18 7.91
CA ALA A 79 -10.79 -17.90 7.23
C ALA A 79 -10.14 -17.06 6.12
N GLN A 80 -10.94 -16.36 5.32
CA GLN A 80 -10.44 -15.44 4.29
C GLN A 80 -9.73 -14.23 4.92
N GLN A 81 -10.29 -13.68 6.01
CA GLN A 81 -9.64 -12.61 6.74
C GLN A 81 -8.29 -13.02 7.33
N LYS A 82 -8.13 -14.29 7.75
CA LYS A 82 -6.84 -14.81 8.23
C LYS A 82 -5.85 -15.00 7.09
N SER A 83 -6.30 -15.44 5.91
CA SER A 83 -5.41 -15.63 4.76
C SER A 83 -4.82 -14.32 4.23
N THR A 84 -5.36 -13.16 4.60
CA THR A 84 -4.76 -11.86 4.22
C THR A 84 -3.48 -11.52 5.00
N PHE A 85 -3.18 -12.24 6.10
CA PHE A 85 -2.03 -11.98 6.99
C PHE A 85 -0.77 -12.78 6.60
N HIS A 86 -0.74 -13.34 5.39
CA HIS A 86 0.50 -13.82 4.78
C HIS A 86 1.31 -12.65 4.25
N LEU A 87 2.62 -12.63 4.49
CA LEU A 87 3.48 -11.52 4.07
C LEU A 87 3.55 -11.38 2.55
N VAL A 88 3.36 -12.45 1.77
CA VAL A 88 3.24 -12.36 0.29
C VAL A 88 2.07 -11.46 -0.16
N ASN A 89 1.07 -11.24 0.71
CA ASN A 89 -0.03 -10.32 0.49
C ASN A 89 0.26 -8.91 1.05
N ALA A 90 1.52 -8.57 1.35
CA ALA A 90 1.89 -7.29 1.92
C ALA A 90 3.14 -6.68 1.29
N ALA A 91 3.18 -5.35 1.31
CA ALA A 91 4.36 -4.57 0.97
C ALA A 91 4.65 -3.52 2.06
N PRO A 92 5.91 -3.05 2.21
CA PRO A 92 6.22 -1.95 3.12
C PRO A 92 5.44 -0.67 2.80
N GLN A 93 4.52 -0.31 3.68
CA GLN A 93 3.67 0.86 3.50
C GLN A 93 3.82 1.79 4.68
N TRP A 94 4.08 3.07 4.44
CA TRP A 94 4.17 4.06 5.51
C TRP A 94 2.86 4.08 6.28
N GLN A 95 2.92 3.95 7.60
CA GLN A 95 1.74 3.84 8.44
C GLN A 95 0.82 5.06 8.30
N SER A 96 1.39 6.24 8.06
CA SER A 96 0.61 7.46 7.82
C SER A 96 -0.21 7.39 6.54
N PHE A 97 0.28 6.69 5.52
CA PHE A 97 -0.45 6.40 4.28
C PHE A 97 -1.43 5.24 4.44
N ASN A 98 -0.96 4.11 4.98
CA ASN A 98 -1.76 2.91 5.23
C ASN A 98 -3.02 3.22 6.06
N ASN A 99 -2.86 3.87 7.22
CA ASN A 99 -3.97 4.31 8.07
C ASN A 99 -4.50 5.70 7.69
N GLY A 100 -4.07 6.21 6.54
CA GLY A 100 -4.42 7.50 5.98
C GLY A 100 -5.39 7.37 4.82
N ASN A 101 -4.97 7.90 3.67
CA ASN A 101 -5.79 7.95 2.47
C ASN A 101 -5.98 6.57 1.83
N TRP A 102 -5.06 5.61 2.05
CA TRP A 102 -5.23 4.25 1.55
C TRP A 102 -6.41 3.53 2.20
N LYS A 103 -6.47 3.53 3.54
CA LYS A 103 -7.62 3.01 4.29
C LYS A 103 -8.92 3.68 3.91
N PHE A 104 -8.91 5.01 3.72
CA PHE A 104 -10.10 5.74 3.29
C PHE A 104 -10.57 5.28 1.91
N LEU A 105 -9.65 5.17 0.94
CA LEU A 105 -9.96 4.65 -0.40
C LEU A 105 -10.61 3.26 -0.33
N GLU A 106 -10.02 2.34 0.43
CA GLU A 106 -10.56 0.98 0.60
C GLU A 106 -11.97 1.00 1.24
N GLN A 107 -12.21 1.88 2.22
CA GLN A 107 -13.53 2.05 2.82
C GLN A 107 -14.55 2.61 1.83
N SER A 108 -14.19 3.62 1.04
CA SER A 108 -15.06 4.21 0.02
C SER A 108 -15.41 3.22 -1.08
N ILE A 109 -14.45 2.38 -1.51
CA ILE A 109 -14.71 1.33 -2.51
C ILE A 109 -15.75 0.34 -1.97
N ARG A 110 -15.58 -0.15 -0.74
CA ARG A 110 -16.55 -1.08 -0.13
C ARG A 110 -17.93 -0.45 0.05
N GLN A 111 -17.98 0.80 0.50
CA GLN A 111 -19.23 1.54 0.63
C GLN A 111 -19.92 1.68 -0.74
N MET A 112 -19.20 2.11 -1.77
CA MET A 112 -19.74 2.25 -3.12
C MET A 112 -20.26 0.92 -3.68
N ALA A 113 -19.48 -0.16 -3.54
CA ALA A 113 -19.88 -1.50 -3.97
C ALA A 113 -21.19 -1.96 -3.29
N THR A 114 -21.31 -1.70 -1.98
CA THR A 114 -22.49 -2.05 -1.19
C THR A 114 -23.70 -1.21 -1.59
N THR A 115 -23.54 0.12 -1.65
CA THR A 115 -24.63 1.05 -1.98
C THR A 115 -25.19 0.83 -3.39
N ARG A 116 -24.32 0.48 -4.34
CA ARG A 116 -24.71 0.26 -5.74
C ARG A 116 -24.96 -1.21 -6.08
N ASN A 117 -24.83 -2.12 -5.10
CA ASN A 117 -24.97 -3.57 -5.26
C ASN A 117 -24.14 -4.09 -6.45
N LEU A 118 -22.83 -3.81 -6.45
CA LEU A 118 -21.89 -4.18 -7.50
C LEU A 118 -21.01 -5.35 -7.08
N ASP A 119 -20.83 -6.28 -8.01
CA ASP A 119 -19.83 -7.34 -7.94
C ASP A 119 -18.55 -6.87 -8.62
N LEU A 120 -17.60 -6.37 -7.83
CA LEU A 120 -16.38 -5.76 -8.33
C LEU A 120 -15.22 -6.75 -8.35
N GLU A 121 -14.41 -6.68 -9.40
CA GLU A 121 -13.05 -7.23 -9.41
C GLU A 121 -12.06 -6.15 -8.97
N ILE A 122 -11.28 -6.47 -7.94
CA ILE A 122 -10.28 -5.55 -7.37
C ILE A 122 -8.89 -6.12 -7.60
N TYR A 123 -8.04 -5.35 -8.27
CA TYR A 123 -6.63 -5.69 -8.45
C TYR A 123 -5.78 -4.66 -7.72
N THR A 124 -4.85 -5.11 -6.90
CA THR A 124 -3.98 -4.24 -6.11
C THR A 124 -2.54 -4.64 -6.29
N GLY A 125 -1.66 -3.66 -6.36
CA GLY A 125 -0.23 -3.91 -6.45
C GLY A 125 0.59 -2.68 -6.10
N THR A 126 1.88 -2.80 -6.33
CA THR A 126 2.86 -1.75 -6.12
C THR A 126 3.54 -1.38 -7.43
N HIS A 127 4.19 -0.23 -7.50
CA HIS A 127 4.97 0.19 -8.66
C HIS A 127 6.10 1.13 -8.24
N GLU A 128 7.27 0.97 -8.88
CA GLU A 128 8.54 1.63 -8.55
C GLU A 128 9.03 1.39 -7.11
N ILE A 129 10.32 1.63 -6.87
CA ILE A 129 10.90 1.60 -5.52
C ILE A 129 11.08 3.04 -5.05
N LEU A 130 10.70 3.32 -3.79
CA LEU A 130 10.88 4.63 -3.19
C LEU A 130 12.37 4.93 -3.07
N THR A 131 12.79 6.04 -3.69
CA THR A 131 14.13 6.58 -3.53
C THR A 131 14.16 7.78 -2.59
N MET A 132 15.24 7.92 -1.82
CA MET A 132 15.50 9.08 -0.96
C MET A 132 16.98 9.49 -1.04
N ARG A 133 17.28 10.77 -0.79
CA ARG A 133 18.65 11.29 -0.83
C ARG A 133 19.48 10.71 0.30
N ASN A 134 20.64 10.15 -0.03
CA ASN A 134 21.66 9.74 0.93
C ASN A 134 22.46 10.97 1.39
N ASN A 135 22.67 11.12 2.70
CA ASN A 135 23.32 12.29 3.30
C ASN A 135 24.84 12.34 3.07
N ASN A 136 25.48 11.20 2.79
CA ASN A 136 26.93 11.13 2.60
C ASN A 136 27.33 11.30 1.13
N THR A 137 26.55 10.74 0.20
CA THR A 137 26.86 10.77 -1.24
C THR A 137 26.08 11.81 -2.02
N GLU A 138 25.06 12.40 -1.39
CA GLU A 138 24.09 13.33 -2.00
C GLU A 138 23.29 12.76 -3.19
N SER A 139 23.45 11.48 -3.52
CA SER A 139 22.69 10.77 -4.55
C SER A 139 21.40 10.17 -3.97
N ASN A 140 20.40 9.91 -4.83
CA ASN A 140 19.23 9.14 -4.42
C ASN A 140 19.58 7.65 -4.34
N VAL A 141 19.04 6.98 -3.33
CA VAL A 141 19.14 5.53 -3.14
C VAL A 141 17.76 4.92 -2.97
N GLU A 142 17.58 3.70 -3.47
CA GLU A 142 16.37 2.90 -3.28
C GLU A 142 16.26 2.39 -1.85
N LEU A 143 15.03 2.30 -1.33
CA LEU A 143 14.75 1.84 0.02
C LEU A 143 14.29 0.38 0.05
N PHE A 144 14.94 -0.39 0.92
CA PHE A 144 14.63 -1.78 1.22
C PHE A 144 14.61 -1.98 2.74
N LEU A 145 13.77 -2.88 3.25
CA LEU A 145 13.79 -3.24 4.68
C LEU A 145 14.83 -4.30 5.03
N PHE A 146 15.47 -4.90 4.03
CA PHE A 146 16.57 -5.84 4.21
C PHE A 146 17.66 -5.61 3.16
N SER A 147 18.92 -5.66 3.61
CA SER A 147 20.07 -5.89 2.74
C SER A 147 21.15 -6.71 3.47
N SER A 148 21.73 -7.70 2.80
CA SER A 148 22.82 -8.53 3.32
C SER A 148 23.67 -9.05 2.15
N ASN A 149 24.99 -8.92 2.19
CA ASN A 149 25.91 -9.46 1.19
C ASN A 149 25.55 -9.11 -0.29
N GLY A 150 25.01 -7.92 -0.53
CA GLY A 150 24.59 -7.48 -1.88
C GLY A 150 23.17 -7.92 -2.27
N GLU A 151 22.53 -8.81 -1.51
CA GLU A 151 21.11 -9.12 -1.66
C GLU A 151 20.25 -8.07 -0.97
N VAL A 152 19.12 -7.75 -1.58
CA VAL A 152 18.11 -6.83 -1.04
C VAL A 152 16.76 -7.52 -0.98
N GLY A 153 15.93 -7.11 -0.02
CA GLY A 153 14.61 -7.70 0.17
C GLY A 153 13.63 -6.72 0.77
N LEU A 154 12.35 -7.00 0.57
CA LEU A 154 11.25 -6.15 1.02
C LEU A 154 11.41 -4.71 0.52
N PRO A 155 11.37 -4.49 -0.82
CA PRO A 155 11.46 -3.16 -1.40
C PRO A 155 10.34 -2.28 -0.84
N VAL A 156 10.66 -1.03 -0.51
CA VAL A 156 9.66 -0.04 -0.12
C VAL A 156 9.11 0.57 -1.40
N PRO A 157 7.89 0.23 -1.84
CA PRO A 157 7.36 0.73 -3.10
C PRO A 157 7.11 2.23 -3.03
N LEU A 158 7.27 2.92 -4.16
CA LEU A 158 6.91 4.33 -4.26
C LEU A 158 5.40 4.53 -4.41
N PHE A 159 4.76 3.67 -5.21
CA PHE A 159 3.31 3.71 -5.43
C PHE A 159 2.65 2.42 -4.97
N PHE A 160 1.48 2.57 -4.36
CA PHE A 160 0.46 1.53 -4.33
C PHE A 160 -0.63 1.90 -5.33
N TRP A 161 -1.20 0.91 -6.00
CA TRP A 161 -2.26 1.13 -6.95
C TRP A 161 -3.39 0.12 -6.77
N LYS A 162 -4.60 0.52 -7.13
CA LYS A 162 -5.79 -0.34 -7.08
C LYS A 162 -6.66 -0.09 -8.31
N ILE A 163 -6.92 -1.13 -9.11
CA ILE A 163 -7.93 -1.11 -10.16
C ILE A 163 -9.24 -1.61 -9.57
N VAL A 164 -10.29 -0.82 -9.71
CA VAL A 164 -11.67 -1.17 -9.38
C VAL A 164 -12.39 -1.38 -10.70
N PHE A 165 -12.82 -2.62 -10.96
CA PHE A 165 -13.44 -3.00 -12.22
C PHE A 165 -14.82 -3.63 -11.96
N ASP A 166 -15.84 -3.16 -12.67
CA ASP A 166 -17.16 -3.79 -12.74
C ASP A 166 -17.26 -4.55 -14.07
N PRO A 167 -17.17 -5.90 -14.05
CA PRO A 167 -17.27 -6.72 -15.26
C PRO A 167 -18.61 -6.56 -15.97
N LYS A 168 -19.71 -6.33 -15.23
CA LYS A 168 -21.06 -6.27 -15.78
C LYS A 168 -21.26 -5.08 -16.71
N SER A 169 -20.73 -3.92 -16.34
CA SER A 169 -20.79 -2.69 -17.15
C SER A 169 -19.52 -2.42 -17.97
N SER A 170 -18.48 -3.24 -17.79
CA SER A 170 -17.13 -2.98 -18.32
C SER A 170 -16.60 -1.60 -17.94
N ALA A 171 -16.98 -1.10 -16.76
CA ALA A 171 -16.52 0.16 -16.21
C ALA A 171 -15.36 -0.06 -15.24
N GLY A 172 -14.36 0.81 -15.25
CA GLY A 172 -13.25 0.70 -14.31
C GLY A 172 -12.52 2.00 -14.06
N VAL A 173 -11.83 2.05 -12.93
CA VAL A 173 -10.97 3.17 -12.53
C VAL A 173 -9.73 2.62 -11.82
N ALA A 174 -8.58 3.22 -12.08
CA ALA A 174 -7.34 2.93 -11.37
C ALA A 174 -7.06 4.05 -10.37
N PHE A 175 -6.75 3.72 -9.12
CA PHE A 175 -6.26 4.67 -8.13
C PHE A 175 -4.77 4.44 -7.92
N VAL A 176 -4.03 5.53 -7.75
CA VAL A 176 -2.61 5.53 -7.44
C VAL A 176 -2.39 6.34 -6.17
N GLY A 177 -1.76 5.74 -5.17
CA GLY A 177 -1.41 6.37 -3.90
C GLY A 177 0.10 6.40 -3.69
N THR A 178 0.62 7.58 -3.34
CA THR A 178 2.06 7.79 -3.11
C THR A 178 2.46 7.38 -1.70
N ASN A 179 3.34 6.38 -1.61
CA ASN A 179 3.87 5.84 -0.36
C ASN A 179 5.12 6.62 0.09
N ASN A 180 5.01 7.94 0.28
CA ASN A 180 6.11 8.77 0.75
C ASN A 180 5.60 9.93 1.61
N PRO A 181 5.75 9.87 2.95
CA PRO A 181 5.29 10.95 3.82
C PRO A 181 6.21 12.17 3.82
N TYR A 182 7.35 12.12 3.14
CA TYR A 182 8.30 13.23 3.01
C TYR A 182 8.20 13.95 1.65
N ILE A 183 7.23 13.58 0.82
CA ILE A 183 7.05 14.20 -0.49
C ILE A 183 6.59 15.66 -0.36
N THR A 184 7.12 16.51 -1.23
CA THR A 184 6.72 17.92 -1.36
C THR A 184 5.76 18.09 -2.54
N SER A 185 4.95 19.15 -2.50
CA SER A 185 4.01 19.47 -3.59
C SER A 185 4.71 19.62 -4.94
N SER A 186 5.91 20.22 -4.97
CA SER A 186 6.70 20.42 -6.19
C SER A 186 7.02 19.12 -6.95
N LYS A 187 7.18 17.99 -6.24
CA LYS A 187 7.52 16.71 -6.86
C LYS A 187 6.30 15.93 -7.35
N LEU A 188 5.10 16.28 -6.92
CA LEU A 188 3.90 15.47 -7.22
C LEU A 188 3.57 15.47 -8.70
N ASP A 189 3.70 16.61 -9.37
CA ASP A 189 3.34 16.74 -10.78
C ASP A 189 4.28 15.94 -11.68
N GLU A 190 5.58 15.95 -11.37
CA GLU A 190 6.62 15.18 -12.08
C GLU A 190 6.43 13.66 -11.94
N MET A 191 5.84 13.24 -10.82
CA MET A 191 5.72 11.82 -10.45
C MET A 191 4.40 11.18 -10.87
N ARG A 192 3.45 11.93 -11.45
CA ARG A 192 2.19 11.34 -11.91
C ARG A 192 2.43 10.40 -13.08
N ILE A 193 1.97 9.16 -12.93
CA ILE A 193 2.10 8.12 -13.96
C ILE A 193 0.89 8.07 -14.91
N CYS A 194 -0.08 8.97 -14.77
CA CYS A 194 -1.23 9.09 -15.67
C CYS A 194 -1.99 10.39 -15.42
N LYS A 195 -2.79 10.82 -16.40
CA LYS A 195 -3.69 11.96 -16.24
C LYS A 195 -4.68 11.71 -15.10
N ASP A 196 -4.73 12.69 -14.20
CA ASP A 196 -5.65 12.71 -13.07
C ASP A 196 -7.10 12.93 -13.55
N VAL A 197 -7.99 12.00 -13.22
CA VAL A 197 -9.43 12.07 -13.49
C VAL A 197 -10.26 12.05 -12.20
N SER A 198 -9.64 12.31 -11.04
CA SER A 198 -10.29 12.25 -9.72
C SER A 198 -11.57 13.08 -9.64
N GLU A 199 -11.59 14.26 -10.28
CA GLU A 199 -12.77 15.14 -10.32
C GLU A 199 -13.99 14.53 -11.01
N ARG A 200 -13.79 13.49 -11.82
CA ARG A 200 -14.89 12.77 -12.51
C ARG A 200 -15.47 11.65 -11.67
N ILE A 201 -14.84 11.25 -10.56
CA ILE A 201 -15.28 10.13 -9.73
C ILE A 201 -16.19 10.67 -8.62
N ASN A 202 -17.51 10.50 -8.75
CA ASN A 202 -18.47 11.16 -7.85
C ASN A 202 -18.71 10.44 -6.51
N TRP A 203 -18.28 9.18 -6.39
CA TRP A 203 -18.49 8.37 -5.19
C TRP A 203 -17.36 8.46 -4.16
N ILE A 204 -16.28 9.20 -4.45
CA ILE A 204 -15.14 9.38 -3.53
C ILE A 204 -14.67 10.82 -3.49
N SER A 205 -14.33 11.29 -2.29
CA SER A 205 -13.66 12.58 -2.09
C SER A 205 -12.23 12.35 -1.59
N LEU A 206 -11.26 12.40 -2.50
CA LEU A 206 -9.85 12.20 -2.17
C LEU A 206 -9.29 13.43 -1.44
N ASN A 207 -8.91 13.28 -0.17
CA ASN A 207 -8.37 14.38 0.63
C ASN A 207 -6.83 14.44 0.57
N ASN A 208 -6.32 15.26 -0.33
CA ASN A 208 -4.89 15.48 -0.51
C ASN A 208 -4.32 16.70 0.24
N LYS A 209 -5.05 17.27 1.21
CA LYS A 209 -4.56 18.42 2.01
C LYS A 209 -3.34 18.08 2.87
N LYS A 210 -3.24 16.82 3.32
CA LYS A 210 -2.13 16.31 4.13
C LYS A 210 -1.38 15.23 3.35
N LEU A 211 -0.38 15.63 2.58
CA LEU A 211 0.42 14.73 1.73
C LEU A 211 1.04 13.56 2.50
N GLN A 212 1.33 13.75 3.80
CA GLN A 212 1.86 12.69 4.66
C GLN A 212 0.91 11.50 4.81
N ARG A 213 -0.39 11.70 4.56
CA ARG A 213 -1.41 10.65 4.55
C ARG A 213 -1.46 9.85 3.25
N GLY A 214 -0.52 10.13 2.34
CA GLY A 214 -0.41 9.56 1.01
C GLY A 214 -1.27 10.33 0.01
N PHE A 215 -0.61 11.04 -0.90
CA PHE A 215 -1.29 11.68 -2.02
C PHE A 215 -1.93 10.59 -2.91
N THR A 216 -3.23 10.68 -3.16
CA THR A 216 -3.96 9.70 -3.96
C THR A 216 -4.70 10.38 -5.10
N TYR A 217 -4.66 9.79 -6.29
CA TYR A 217 -5.37 10.28 -7.47
C TYR A 217 -5.94 9.11 -8.28
N ALA A 218 -6.87 9.40 -9.19
CA ALA A 218 -7.52 8.44 -10.06
C ALA A 218 -7.08 8.61 -11.52
N CYS A 219 -7.05 7.50 -12.25
CA CYS A 219 -6.73 7.42 -13.67
C CYS A 219 -7.74 6.53 -14.39
N SER A 220 -7.92 6.75 -15.69
CA SER A 220 -8.54 5.72 -16.52
C SER A 220 -7.66 4.47 -16.51
N VAL A 221 -8.28 3.28 -16.52
CA VAL A 221 -7.51 2.03 -16.52
C VAL A 221 -6.59 1.96 -17.74
N MET A 222 -7.09 2.36 -18.92
CA MET A 222 -6.30 2.36 -20.16
C MET A 222 -5.03 3.21 -20.08
N GLU A 223 -5.12 4.40 -19.47
CA GLU A 223 -3.95 5.27 -19.34
C GLU A 223 -2.98 4.77 -18.28
N PHE A 224 -3.50 4.25 -17.16
CA PHE A 224 -2.69 3.62 -16.11
C PHE A 224 -1.84 2.46 -16.65
N ARG A 225 -2.39 1.60 -17.52
CA ARG A 225 -1.65 0.47 -18.15
C ARG A 225 -0.50 0.90 -19.06
N LYS A 226 -0.45 2.16 -19.48
CA LYS A 226 0.68 2.66 -20.29
C LYS A 226 1.97 2.69 -19.47
N ASN A 227 1.87 2.85 -18.15
CA ASN A 227 3.02 2.95 -17.26
C ASN A 227 3.20 1.69 -16.38
N VAL A 228 2.11 1.04 -15.96
CA VAL A 228 2.18 -0.20 -15.17
C VAL A 228 1.82 -1.39 -16.05
N LYS A 229 2.83 -2.16 -16.51
CA LYS A 229 2.67 -3.20 -17.55
C LYS A 229 2.20 -4.57 -17.08
N PHE A 230 2.35 -4.88 -15.80
CA PHE A 230 1.98 -6.18 -15.20
C PHE A 230 0.54 -6.24 -14.69
N VAL A 231 -0.26 -5.21 -15.00
CA VAL A 231 -1.70 -5.20 -14.74
C VAL A 231 -2.43 -6.24 -15.61
N PRO A 232 -3.50 -6.87 -15.11
CA PRO A 232 -4.30 -7.81 -15.90
C PRO A 232 -4.88 -7.17 -17.16
N ASN A 233 -5.04 -7.97 -18.21
CA ASN A 233 -5.66 -7.54 -19.45
C ASN A 233 -7.20 -7.53 -19.35
N LEU A 234 -7.77 -6.48 -18.74
CA LEU A 234 -9.24 -6.30 -18.61
C LEU A 234 -9.80 -5.47 -19.76
N LYS A 235 -10.97 -5.84 -20.28
CA LYS A 235 -11.71 -5.04 -21.26
C LYS A 235 -12.49 -3.93 -20.55
N VAL A 236 -11.91 -2.72 -20.48
CA VAL A 236 -12.52 -1.56 -19.82
C VAL A 236 -12.95 -0.55 -20.89
N ASN A 237 -14.26 -0.30 -20.98
CA ASN A 237 -14.83 0.61 -21.97
C ASN A 237 -15.20 1.97 -21.36
N ASN A 238 -15.55 2.00 -20.07
CA ASN A 238 -16.08 3.16 -19.39
C ASN A 238 -15.31 3.47 -18.10
N LEU A 239 -15.35 4.73 -17.67
CA LEU A 239 -14.85 5.13 -16.35
C LEU A 239 -15.90 4.76 -15.29
N LEU A 240 -15.47 4.16 -14.17
CA LEU A 240 -16.35 3.85 -13.05
C LEU A 240 -16.62 5.11 -12.20
N VAL A 241 -17.65 5.85 -12.57
CA VAL A 241 -18.07 7.13 -11.95
C VAL A 241 -19.28 6.97 -11.05
#